data_AF-A0A942SL44-F1
#
_entry.id   AF-A0A942SL44-F1
#
_cell.length_a   1.000
_cell.length_b   1.000
_cell.length_c   1.000
_cell.angle_alpha   90.00
_cell.angle_beta   90.00
_cell.angle_gamma   90.00
#
_symmetry.space_group_name_H-M   'P 1'
#
loop_
_entity.id
_entity.type
_entity.pdbx_description
1 polymer ?
#
loop_
_entity_poly.entity_id
_entity_poly.type
_entity_poly.pdbx_seq_one_letter_code
_entity_poly.pdbx_strand_id
1 'polypeptide(L)'
;QINFRHARYAFSHRFAREFEEAGNFDAIFCLAVLQRTENRTRTNSAHAEGFLFSHFEQEITLLDQKLKPGGLLIIDHTDFRFTETVCGPRYQPIEFKNNRLLRKRPLFDRNNRKISDTTHEYRVFVKQGST
;
A
#
# COMPACT_ATOMS: atom_id res chain seq x y z
N GLN A 1 -11.35 17.01 16.56
CA GLN A 1 -10.25 16.18 16.01
C GLN A 1 -9.31 15.87 17.17
N ILE A 2 -9.06 14.59 17.46
CA ILE A 2 -8.20 14.20 18.60
C ILE A 2 -6.75 14.31 18.16
N ASN A 3 -5.99 15.21 18.78
CA ASN A 3 -4.56 15.41 18.48
C ASN A 3 -3.74 15.00 19.70
N PHE A 4 -3.02 13.89 19.59
CA PHE A 4 -2.07 13.43 20.61
C PHE A 4 -0.66 13.52 20.02
N ARG A 5 0.13 14.45 20.55
CA ARG A 5 1.55 14.62 20.21
C ARG A 5 2.39 14.32 21.43
N HIS A 6 3.32 13.39 21.27
CA HIS A 6 4.41 13.12 22.18
C HIS A 6 5.72 13.49 21.47
N ALA A 7 6.81 13.69 22.23
CA ALA A 7 8.13 14.03 21.67
C ALA A 7 8.68 13.04 20.61
N ARG A 8 8.06 11.86 20.45
CA ARG A 8 8.54 10.78 19.56
C ARG A 8 7.47 10.25 18.59
N TYR A 9 6.20 10.60 18.78
CA TYR A 9 5.11 10.11 17.95
C TYR A 9 3.94 11.08 17.94
N ALA A 10 3.19 11.07 16.84
CA ALA A 10 1.97 11.83 16.69
C ALA A 10 0.93 10.96 15.99
N PHE A 11 -0.34 11.18 16.33
CA PHE A 11 -1.47 10.60 15.64
C PHE A 11 -2.24 11.69 14.93
N SER A 12 -2.40 11.54 13.62
CA SER A 12 -3.12 12.49 12.78
C SER A 12 -4.18 11.75 11.98
N HIS A 13 -5.37 12.36 11.88
CA HIS A 13 -6.35 11.92 10.90
C HIS A 13 -5.84 12.26 9.50
N ARG A 14 -6.22 11.47 8.48
CA ARG A 14 -5.87 11.74 7.08
C ARG A 14 -6.21 13.15 6.62
N PHE A 15 -7.33 13.69 7.11
CA PHE A 15 -7.82 15.03 6.77
C PHE A 15 -7.35 16.11 7.75
N ALA A 16 -6.38 15.81 8.61
CA ALA A 16 -5.77 16.79 9.49
C ALA A 16 -4.69 17.56 8.72
N ARG A 17 -4.61 18.88 8.97
CA ARG A 17 -3.59 19.74 8.37
C ARG A 17 -2.17 19.25 8.66
N GLU A 18 -1.95 18.69 9.85
CA GLU A 18 -0.67 18.12 10.25
C GLU A 18 -0.28 16.91 9.40
N PHE A 19 -1.24 16.09 8.97
CA PHE A 19 -0.95 15.00 8.04
C PHE A 19 -0.67 15.55 6.66
N GLU A 20 -1.43 16.55 6.20
CA GLU A 20 -1.23 17.21 4.91
C GLU A 20 0.19 17.79 4.79
N GLU A 21 0.64 18.53 5.81
CA GLU A 21 1.96 19.16 5.88
C GLU A 21 3.11 18.17 6.13
N ALA A 22 2.83 17.00 6.71
CA ALA A 22 3.86 15.98 6.95
C ALA A 22 4.32 15.32 5.64
N GLY A 23 5.63 15.09 5.53
CA GLY A 23 6.26 14.45 4.37
C GLY A 23 7.73 14.17 4.63
N ASN A 24 8.47 13.88 3.54
CA ASN A 24 9.87 13.46 3.58
C ASN A 24 10.13 12.26 4.49
N PHE A 25 9.16 11.35 4.59
CA PHE A 25 9.31 10.16 5.43
C PHE A 25 10.42 9.26 4.90
N ASP A 26 11.23 8.71 5.81
CA ASP A 26 12.21 7.67 5.51
C ASP A 26 11.56 6.34 5.15
N ALA A 27 10.42 6.04 5.78
CA ALA A 27 9.69 4.81 5.56
C ALA A 27 8.18 5.01 5.80
N ILE A 28 7.37 4.27 5.04
CA ILE A 28 5.92 4.18 5.22
C ILE A 28 5.53 2.71 5.33
N PHE A 29 4.75 2.37 6.35
CA PHE A 29 4.28 1.02 6.63
C PHE A 29 2.77 0.89 6.39
N CYS A 30 2.39 0.09 5.39
CA CYS A 30 1.01 -0.28 5.06
C CYS A 30 0.75 -1.73 5.44
N LEU A 31 0.63 -1.93 6.76
CA LEU A 31 0.39 -3.17 7.53
C LEU A 31 -0.99 -3.80 7.38
N ALA A 32 -1.38 -4.37 6.22
CA ALA A 32 -2.72 -4.95 6.07
C ALA A 32 -3.86 -3.92 6.23
N VAL A 33 -3.61 -2.68 5.76
CA VAL A 33 -4.56 -1.56 5.80
C VAL A 33 -5.17 -1.24 4.43
N LEU A 34 -4.54 -1.68 3.34
CA LEU A 34 -4.98 -1.48 1.96
C LEU A 34 -5.63 -2.76 1.39
N GLN A 35 -6.63 -3.26 2.12
CA GLN A 35 -7.35 -4.50 1.83
C GLN A 35 -8.79 -4.40 2.34
N ARG A 36 -9.62 -5.33 1.91
CA ARG A 36 -10.94 -5.57 2.51
C ARG A 36 -11.08 -7.02 2.97
N THR A 37 -11.61 -7.21 4.17
CA THR A 37 -11.73 -8.56 4.74
C THR A 37 -12.72 -9.43 3.97
N GLU A 38 -13.82 -8.84 3.52
CA GLU A 38 -14.91 -9.51 2.81
C GLU A 38 -14.47 -10.07 1.45
N ASN A 39 -13.47 -9.45 0.82
CA ASN A 39 -12.86 -9.98 -0.40
C ASN A 39 -12.19 -11.35 -0.16
N ARG A 40 -11.82 -11.67 1.09
CA ARG A 40 -11.15 -12.91 1.49
C ARG A 40 -12.09 -13.96 2.08
N THR A 41 -13.16 -13.52 2.75
CA THR A 41 -14.06 -14.42 3.49
C THR A 41 -15.26 -14.86 2.67
N ARG A 42 -15.69 -14.08 1.68
CA ARG A 42 -16.78 -14.50 0.78
C ARG A 42 -16.27 -15.54 -0.21
N THR A 43 -16.92 -16.70 -0.20
CA THR A 43 -16.74 -17.72 -1.24
C THR A 43 -17.26 -17.16 -2.58
N ASN A 44 -16.45 -17.27 -3.64
CA ASN A 44 -16.76 -16.87 -5.02
C ASN A 44 -16.81 -15.37 -5.34
N SER A 45 -16.07 -14.52 -4.62
CA SER A 45 -15.85 -13.12 -5.05
C SER A 45 -15.06 -13.08 -6.36
N ALA A 46 -15.75 -12.97 -7.49
CA ALA A 46 -15.13 -12.77 -8.81
C ALA A 46 -14.59 -11.34 -8.96
N HIS A 47 -15.09 -10.40 -8.16
CA HIS A 47 -14.71 -8.99 -8.17
C HIS A 47 -14.42 -8.47 -6.77
N ALA A 48 -13.56 -7.45 -6.67
CA ALA A 48 -13.37 -6.70 -5.44
C ALA A 48 -14.55 -5.75 -5.22
N GLU A 49 -15.06 -5.68 -3.99
CA GLU A 49 -16.19 -4.81 -3.63
C GLU A 49 -15.79 -3.84 -2.51
N GLY A 50 -16.25 -2.59 -2.58
CA GLY A 50 -16.09 -1.48 -1.61
C GLY A 50 -14.67 -1.00 -1.28
N PHE A 51 -13.63 -1.82 -1.44
CA PHE A 51 -12.26 -1.34 -1.59
C PHE A 51 -11.77 -1.70 -3.00
N LEU A 52 -11.87 -0.71 -3.89
CA LEU A 52 -11.57 -0.85 -5.31
C LEU A 52 -10.13 -0.45 -5.61
N PHE A 53 -9.63 -0.84 -6.78
CA PHE A 53 -8.30 -0.47 -7.24
C PHE A 53 -8.11 1.06 -7.30
N SER A 54 -9.15 1.82 -7.67
CA SER A 54 -9.09 3.28 -7.69
C SER A 54 -8.81 3.88 -6.31
N HIS A 55 -9.42 3.35 -5.24
CA HIS A 55 -9.12 3.77 -3.88
C HIS A 55 -7.70 3.38 -3.48
N PHE A 56 -7.28 2.15 -3.81
CA PHE A 56 -5.91 1.71 -3.59
C PHE A 56 -4.89 2.64 -4.26
N GLU A 57 -5.07 2.97 -5.53
CA GLU A 57 -4.19 3.83 -6.31
C GLU A 57 -4.16 5.27 -5.77
N GLN A 58 -5.30 5.80 -5.31
CA GLN A 58 -5.38 7.11 -4.66
C GLN A 58 -4.57 7.16 -3.36
N GLU A 59 -4.70 6.14 -2.49
CA GLU A 59 -3.90 6.06 -1.26
C GLU A 59 -2.41 5.94 -1.55
N ILE A 60 -2.04 5.09 -2.51
CA ILE A 60 -0.64 4.92 -2.91
C ILE A 60 -0.06 6.22 -3.47
N THR A 61 -0.80 6.95 -4.29
CA THR A 61 -0.37 8.24 -4.85
C THR A 61 -0.14 9.28 -3.74
N LEU A 62 -1.03 9.34 -2.75
CA LEU A 62 -0.89 10.23 -1.60
C LEU A 62 0.35 9.88 -0.76
N LEU A 63 0.57 8.60 -0.50
CA LEU A 63 1.74 8.13 0.26
C LEU A 63 3.05 8.34 -0.52
N ASP A 64 3.03 8.14 -1.84
CA ASP A 64 4.17 8.41 -2.73
C ASP A 64 4.63 9.86 -2.61
N GLN A 65 3.72 10.83 -2.57
CA GLN A 65 4.06 12.26 -2.41
C GLN A 65 4.76 12.56 -1.08
N LYS A 66 4.49 11.76 -0.05
CA LYS A 66 5.03 11.96 1.31
C LYS A 66 6.34 11.20 1.55
N LEU A 67 6.64 10.21 0.73
CA LEU A 67 7.88 9.43 0.82
C LEU A 67 9.01 10.12 0.04
N LYS A 68 10.16 10.30 0.68
CA LYS A 68 11.33 10.88 0.00
C LYS A 68 11.96 9.88 -0.99
N PRO A 69 12.69 10.35 -2.02
CA PRO A 69 13.61 9.52 -2.79
C PRO A 69 14.56 8.73 -1.88
N GLY A 70 14.76 7.44 -2.18
CA GLY A 70 15.52 6.51 -1.34
C GLY A 70 14.76 6.01 -0.11
N GLY A 71 13.57 6.54 0.17
CA GLY A 71 12.69 6.07 1.24
C GLY A 71 12.06 4.71 0.92
N LEU A 72 11.62 4.02 1.96
CA LEU A 72 11.03 2.68 1.87
C LEU A 72 9.51 2.72 1.90
N LEU A 73 8.88 2.07 0.93
CA LEU A 73 7.48 1.69 1.00
C LEU A 73 7.39 0.22 1.40
N ILE A 74 6.82 -0.04 2.57
CA ILE A 74 6.55 -1.37 3.08
C ILE A 74 5.06 -1.62 2.97
N ILE A 75 4.65 -2.52 2.08
CA ILE A 75 3.28 -2.84 1.76
C ILE A 75 3.08 -4.35 1.81
N ASP A 76 2.24 -4.82 2.74
CA ASP A 76 1.92 -6.24 2.86
C ASP A 76 0.41 -6.40 2.99
N HIS A 77 -0.06 -7.60 2.64
CA HIS A 77 -1.45 -7.99 2.82
C HIS A 77 -2.45 -7.09 2.08
N THR A 78 -2.13 -6.66 0.86
CA THR A 78 -3.03 -5.91 -0.02
C THR A 78 -3.85 -6.82 -0.93
N ASP A 79 -4.95 -6.29 -1.46
CA ASP A 79 -5.81 -7.00 -2.41
C ASP A 79 -5.39 -6.76 -3.88
N PHE A 80 -4.54 -5.77 -4.14
CA PHE A 80 -4.06 -5.38 -5.46
C PHE A 80 -2.53 -5.36 -5.51
N ARG A 81 -1.96 -5.45 -6.72
CA ARG A 81 -0.52 -5.29 -6.93
C ARG A 81 -0.14 -3.82 -6.86
N PHE A 82 0.83 -3.50 -6.01
CA PHE A 82 1.43 -2.16 -5.97
C PHE A 82 2.05 -1.76 -7.32
N THR A 83 2.70 -2.71 -7.99
CA THR A 83 3.38 -2.50 -9.28
C THR A 83 2.43 -2.15 -10.43
N GLU A 84 1.11 -2.38 -10.29
CA GLU A 84 0.11 -1.99 -11.29
C GLU A 84 -0.39 -0.54 -11.12
N THR A 85 -0.01 0.14 -10.04
CA THR A 85 -0.35 1.57 -9.84
C THR A 85 0.50 2.47 -10.72
N VAL A 86 0.02 3.69 -10.97
CA VAL A 86 0.79 4.74 -11.67
C VAL A 86 2.14 5.06 -10.98
N CYS A 87 2.23 4.88 -9.67
CA CYS A 87 3.46 5.09 -8.91
C CYS A 87 4.42 3.90 -8.99
N GLY A 88 3.93 2.68 -9.26
CA GLY A 88 4.72 1.44 -9.27
C GLY A 88 6.05 1.53 -10.02
N PRO A 89 6.11 2.09 -11.24
CA PRO A 89 7.36 2.24 -11.99
C PRO A 89 8.45 3.10 -11.32
N ARG A 90 8.10 3.91 -10.31
CA ARG A 90 9.06 4.75 -9.56
C ARG A 90 9.77 4.00 -8.44
N TYR A 91 9.50 2.71 -8.29
CA TYR A 91 9.95 1.92 -7.16
C TYR A 91 10.66 0.66 -7.62
N GLN A 92 11.70 0.29 -6.89
CA GLN A 92 12.43 -0.95 -7.09
C GLN A 92 12.17 -1.89 -5.90
N PRO A 93 11.75 -3.15 -6.10
CA PRO A 93 11.73 -4.12 -5.02
C PRO A 93 13.14 -4.38 -4.48
N ILE A 94 13.26 -4.51 -3.16
CA ILE A 94 14.54 -4.86 -2.53
C ILE A 94 14.69 -6.38 -2.49
N GLU A 95 15.84 -6.89 -2.93
CA GLU A 95 16.11 -8.33 -2.87
C GLU A 95 16.65 -8.72 -1.48
N PHE A 96 15.83 -9.48 -0.72
CA PHE A 96 16.27 -10.17 0.49
C PHE A 96 15.37 -11.37 0.79
N LYS A 97 15.89 -12.31 1.59
CA LYS A 97 15.17 -13.53 1.97
C LYS A 97 13.82 -13.18 2.59
N ASN A 98 12.76 -13.81 2.09
CA ASN A 98 11.38 -13.60 2.51
C ASN A 98 10.77 -12.23 2.15
N ASN A 99 11.39 -11.34 1.36
CA ASN A 99 10.66 -10.14 0.89
C ASN A 99 9.46 -10.49 -0.01
N ARG A 100 9.50 -11.68 -0.62
CA ARG A 100 8.44 -12.24 -1.45
C ARG A 100 8.00 -13.57 -0.85
N LEU A 101 6.71 -13.72 -0.57
CA LEU A 101 6.14 -14.92 0.07
C LEU A 101 4.85 -15.33 -0.61
N LEU A 102 4.69 -16.63 -0.87
CA LEU A 102 3.42 -17.17 -1.35
C LEU A 102 2.41 -17.15 -0.21
N ARG A 103 1.27 -16.52 -0.42
CA ARG A 103 0.17 -16.45 0.56
C ARG A 103 -1.13 -16.91 -0.08
N LYS A 104 -1.96 -17.63 0.68
CA LYS A 104 -3.33 -17.97 0.29
C LYS A 104 -4.25 -16.76 0.50
N ARG A 105 -4.19 -15.83 -0.45
CA ARG A 105 -4.94 -14.58 -0.46
C ARG A 105 -5.36 -14.24 -1.88
N PRO A 106 -6.61 -13.79 -2.10
CA PRO A 106 -7.05 -13.37 -3.41
C PRO A 106 -6.25 -12.15 -3.87
N LEU A 107 -6.03 -12.07 -5.17
CA LEU A 107 -5.43 -10.95 -5.85
C LEU A 107 -6.39 -10.47 -6.94
N PHE A 108 -6.58 -9.16 -7.00
CA PHE A 108 -7.42 -8.50 -7.98
C PHE A 108 -6.57 -7.62 -8.89
N ASP A 109 -6.99 -7.51 -10.16
CA ASP A 109 -6.39 -6.61 -11.13
C ASP A 109 -6.95 -5.19 -11.01
N ARG A 110 -6.41 -4.28 -11.82
CA ARG A 110 -6.88 -2.88 -11.92
C ARG A 110 -8.34 -2.70 -12.33
N ASN A 111 -8.97 -3.73 -12.91
CA ASN A 111 -10.38 -3.74 -13.27
C ASN A 111 -11.25 -4.35 -12.16
N ASN A 112 -10.68 -4.54 -10.97
CA ASN A 112 -11.31 -5.18 -9.81
C ASN A 112 -11.68 -6.64 -10.05
N ARG A 113 -11.10 -7.32 -11.03
CA ARG A 113 -11.36 -8.75 -11.29
C ARG A 113 -10.39 -9.61 -10.51
N LYS A 114 -10.89 -10.67 -9.87
CA LYS A 114 -10.03 -11.65 -9.21
C LYS A 114 -9.22 -12.40 -10.27
N ILE A 115 -7.90 -12.39 -10.14
CA ILE A 115 -6.98 -13.05 -11.07
C ILE A 115 -6.24 -14.23 -10.44
N SER A 116 -6.27 -14.35 -9.12
CA SER A 116 -5.64 -15.46 -8.38
C SER A 116 -6.24 -15.58 -6.97
N ASP A 117 -6.22 -16.79 -6.41
CA ASP A 117 -6.52 -17.06 -4.99
C ASP A 117 -5.27 -17.07 -4.10
N THR A 118 -4.11 -16.80 -4.71
CA THR A 118 -2.83 -16.65 -4.02
C THR A 118 -2.09 -15.38 -4.45
N THR A 119 -1.28 -14.83 -3.57
CA THR A 119 -0.39 -13.70 -3.86
C THR A 119 1.07 -14.13 -3.69
N HIS A 120 1.94 -13.62 -4.56
CA HIS A 120 3.38 -13.84 -4.49
C HIS A 120 4.12 -12.55 -4.88
N GLU A 121 3.83 -11.48 -4.15
CA GLU A 121 4.31 -10.12 -4.42
C GLU A 121 5.44 -9.73 -3.45
N TYR A 122 6.31 -8.82 -3.91
CA TYR A 122 7.29 -8.17 -3.03
C TYR A 122 6.58 -7.26 -2.03
N ARG A 123 7.21 -7.04 -0.87
CA ARG A 123 6.61 -6.27 0.24
C ARG A 123 7.35 -5.01 0.58
N VAL A 124 8.65 -4.96 0.29
CA VAL A 124 9.50 -3.81 0.55
C VAL A 124 10.06 -3.29 -0.76
N PHE A 125 9.81 -2.02 -1.01
CA PHE A 125 10.22 -1.29 -2.19
C PHE A 125 10.99 -0.04 -1.79
N VAL A 126 12.01 0.32 -2.56
CA VAL A 126 12.71 1.60 -2.43
C VAL A 126 12.24 2.55 -3.53
N LYS A 127 11.81 3.75 -3.13
CA LYS A 127 11.45 4.82 -4.06
C LYS A 127 12.71 5.32 -4.77
N GLN A 128 12.71 5.26 -6.09
CA GLN A 128 13.80 5.81 -6.89
C GLN A 128 13.74 7.33 -6.88
N GLY A 129 14.91 7.99 -6.92
CA GLY A 129 14.96 9.42 -7.23
C GLY A 129 14.52 9.65 -8.66
N SER A 130 13.98 10.84 -8.95
CA SER A 130 13.91 11.31 -10.31
C SER A 130 15.34 11.33 -10.87
N THR A 131 15.60 10.51 -11.89
CA THR A 131 16.83 10.59 -12.68
C THR A 131 16.94 11.93 -13.38
#